data_AF-A0A6D2KH04-F1
#
_entry.id   AF-A0A6D2KH04-F1
#
_cell.length_a   1.000
_cell.length_b   1.000
_cell.length_c   1.000
_cell.angle_alpha   90.00
_cell.angle_beta   90.00
_cell.angle_gamma   90.00
#
_symmetry.space_group_name_H-M   'P 1'
#
loop_
_entity.id
_entity.type
_entity.pdbx_description
1 polymer ?
#
loop_
_entity_poly.entity_id
_entity_poly.type
_entity_poly.pdbx_seq_one_letter_code
_entity_poly.pdbx_strand_id
1 'polypeptide(L)'
;MSRLRAFSSPDLVPSDSGSVTSPTRNYEHHEDSGLEGISTNIKLLLKLVQDHNEATSKHRDEWKAQRVNTMMTILDDLKARIQKAQQSSSSGKKELRRCNTDLKPSHGPSKNPLKPPQNDLDDTQKLRRELTASMAARKSLQMMCSSLGKEKEIMAIELARKAHELTGMEELISDLRAQNEKLLKKVQNCAVEHNKEKKGDGDGSQGDEDMSLQGRNKELSEQLLKSIDGYRSLKRRYKDAQEENGSMRQVLRDSAEEVSVGFQRLTELHEKIGREDNEVNIENEISDLEKLFQGLGLKISNHSQKK
;
A
#
# COMPACT_ATOMS: atom_id res chain seq x y z
N MET A 1 -5.57 -4.41 28.03
CA MET A 1 -4.22 -4.43 28.63
C MET A 1 -3.32 -5.27 27.74
N SER A 2 -2.62 -4.66 26.78
CA SER A 2 -1.29 -4.05 26.93
C SER A 2 -0.17 -5.07 27.08
N ARG A 3 0.54 -5.38 25.98
CA ARG A 3 1.99 -5.61 26.00
C ARG A 3 2.65 -5.02 24.76
N LEU A 4 3.04 -3.76 24.93
CA LEU A 4 4.00 -3.01 24.13
C LEU A 4 5.44 -3.42 24.53
N ARG A 5 6.32 -3.57 23.54
CA ARG A 5 7.77 -3.30 23.59
C ARG A 5 8.26 -3.33 22.12
N ALA A 6 8.44 -2.21 21.40
CA ALA A 6 9.44 -1.13 21.49
C ALA A 6 10.87 -1.55 21.07
N PHE A 7 11.52 -0.61 20.36
CA PHE A 7 12.87 -0.56 19.73
C PHE A 7 12.97 -1.10 18.29
N SER A 8 13.56 -0.44 17.29
CA SER A 8 13.98 0.95 16.99
C SER A 8 14.45 0.95 15.52
N SER A 9 14.29 2.06 14.80
CA SER A 9 14.74 2.28 13.41
C SER A 9 16.26 2.22 13.23
N PRO A 10 16.74 2.27 11.96
CA PRO A 10 17.19 3.57 11.46
C PRO A 10 16.65 3.95 10.08
N ASP A 11 16.42 5.27 9.95
CA ASP A 11 16.20 6.02 8.71
C ASP A 11 17.28 5.75 7.67
N LEU A 12 16.87 5.58 6.39
CA LEU A 12 17.66 6.03 5.25
C LEU A 12 16.75 6.63 4.16
N VAL A 13 17.06 7.88 3.87
CA VAL A 13 16.51 8.81 2.87
C VAL A 13 16.91 8.39 1.45
N PRO A 14 16.14 8.74 0.39
CA PRO A 14 16.16 8.05 -0.89
C PRO A 14 17.11 8.66 -1.93
N SER A 15 17.46 7.90 -2.97
CA SER A 15 18.03 8.45 -4.19
C SER A 15 17.55 7.68 -5.43
N ASP A 16 16.74 8.41 -6.18
CA ASP A 16 16.45 8.44 -7.62
C ASP A 16 16.97 7.35 -8.58
N SER A 17 15.98 6.70 -9.21
CA SER A 17 15.67 6.75 -10.65
C SER A 17 16.76 6.45 -11.69
N GLY A 18 16.69 5.22 -12.20
CA GLY A 18 16.19 4.96 -13.56
C GLY A 18 17.22 4.88 -14.70
N SER A 19 17.29 3.72 -15.36
CA SER A 19 16.97 3.59 -16.79
C SER A 19 17.18 2.15 -17.27
N VAL A 20 16.18 1.65 -18.00
CA VAL A 20 16.13 0.36 -18.69
C VAL A 20 16.99 0.42 -19.95
N THR A 21 17.80 -0.62 -20.21
CA THR A 21 17.93 -1.28 -21.52
C THR A 21 18.86 -2.49 -21.41
N SER A 22 18.35 -3.68 -21.71
CA SER A 22 19.19 -4.81 -22.11
C SER A 22 19.65 -4.59 -23.55
N PRO A 23 20.89 -4.97 -23.91
CA PRO A 23 20.99 -6.07 -24.86
C PRO A 23 22.10 -7.07 -24.53
N THR A 24 21.80 -8.33 -24.83
CA THR A 24 22.71 -9.46 -24.87
C THR A 24 23.95 -9.18 -25.72
N ARG A 25 25.15 -9.29 -25.14
CA ARG A 25 26.37 -9.79 -25.81
C ARG A 25 27.43 -10.17 -24.79
N ASN A 26 27.78 -11.45 -24.79
CA ASN A 26 28.97 -11.98 -24.12
C ASN A 26 30.22 -11.30 -24.69
N TYR A 27 31.05 -10.67 -23.87
CA TYR A 27 32.52 -10.66 -23.94
C TYR A 27 33.06 -10.03 -22.63
N GLU A 28 33.91 -10.78 -21.93
CA GLU A 28 34.97 -10.33 -21.00
C GLU A 28 34.63 -9.25 -19.93
N HIS A 29 33.70 -9.53 -19.03
CA HIS A 29 33.50 -8.69 -17.83
C HIS A 29 34.35 -9.21 -16.65
N HIS A 30 35.62 -8.82 -16.58
CA HIS A 30 36.38 -8.91 -15.31
C HIS A 30 37.15 -7.61 -14.95
N GLU A 31 37.19 -6.58 -15.80
CA GLU A 31 37.91 -5.34 -15.48
C GLU A 31 37.00 -4.08 -15.46
N ASP A 32 35.82 -4.12 -16.10
CA ASP A 32 35.03 -2.90 -16.36
C ASP A 32 34.17 -2.40 -15.19
N SER A 33 33.82 -3.24 -14.21
CA SER A 33 32.92 -2.82 -13.12
C SER A 33 33.54 -1.76 -12.19
N GLY A 34 34.88 -1.66 -12.13
CA GLY A 34 35.57 -0.61 -11.38
C GLY A 34 35.64 0.71 -12.14
N LEU A 35 35.86 0.65 -13.46
CA LEU A 35 35.98 1.80 -14.35
C LEU A 35 34.63 2.46 -14.63
N GLU A 36 33.55 1.68 -14.68
CA GLU A 36 32.18 2.18 -14.83
C GLU A 36 31.75 3.06 -13.64
N GLY A 37 32.12 2.68 -12.42
CA GLY A 37 31.90 3.50 -11.21
C GLY A 37 32.71 4.81 -11.22
N ILE A 38 33.95 4.76 -11.72
CA ILE A 38 34.80 5.95 -11.90
C ILE A 38 34.17 6.91 -12.92
N SER A 39 33.70 6.40 -14.06
CA SER A 39 33.04 7.19 -15.12
C SER A 39 31.76 7.85 -14.61
N THR A 40 30.96 7.14 -13.83
CA THR A 40 29.72 7.66 -13.23
C THR A 40 30.01 8.79 -12.24
N ASN A 41 31.00 8.62 -11.36
CA ASN A 41 31.40 9.67 -10.42
C ASN A 41 31.91 10.93 -11.14
N ILE A 42 32.69 10.77 -12.22
CA ILE A 42 33.15 11.90 -13.03
C ILE A 42 31.96 12.65 -13.66
N LYS A 43 30.97 11.93 -14.23
CA LYS A 43 29.76 12.55 -14.81
C LYS A 43 28.94 13.30 -13.76
N LEU A 44 28.76 12.72 -12.57
CA LEU A 44 28.07 13.37 -11.46
C LEU A 44 28.79 14.64 -11.00
N LEU A 45 30.12 14.59 -10.90
CA LEU A 45 30.93 15.75 -10.52
C LEU A 45 30.81 16.88 -11.55
N LEU A 46 30.90 16.56 -12.85
CA LEU A 46 30.72 17.54 -13.92
C LEU A 46 29.35 18.19 -13.89
N LYS A 47 28.29 17.40 -13.66
CA LYS A 47 26.92 17.92 -13.51
C LYS A 47 26.79 18.83 -12.29
N LEU A 48 27.33 18.45 -11.14
CA LEU A 48 27.30 19.28 -9.93
C LEU A 48 28.07 20.59 -10.11
N VAL A 49 29.20 20.57 -10.82
CA VAL A 49 29.99 21.78 -11.15
C VAL A 49 29.19 22.70 -12.06
N GLN A 50 28.50 22.16 -13.06
CA GLN A 50 27.60 22.91 -13.92
C GLN A 50 26.43 23.52 -13.12
N ASP A 51 25.74 22.72 -12.30
CA ASP A 51 24.63 23.16 -11.45
C ASP A 51 25.07 24.22 -10.42
N HIS A 52 26.31 24.16 -9.95
CA HIS A 52 26.90 25.16 -9.05
C HIS A 52 27.21 26.48 -9.78
N ASN A 53 27.65 26.41 -11.04
CA ASN A 53 27.95 27.57 -11.87
C ASN A 53 26.67 28.27 -12.39
N GLU A 54 25.61 27.51 -12.68
CA GLU A 54 24.31 28.02 -13.15
C GLU A 54 23.44 28.56 -12.01
N ALA A 55 23.68 28.14 -10.77
CA ALA A 55 23.04 28.73 -9.60
C ALA A 55 23.55 30.17 -9.37
N THR A 56 22.82 31.10 -9.96
CA THR A 56 23.01 32.55 -9.90
C THR A 56 23.30 33.00 -8.46
N SER A 57 24.19 33.98 -8.28
CA SER A 57 24.77 34.49 -7.02
C SER A 57 23.80 34.91 -5.90
N LYS A 58 22.49 34.76 -6.09
CA LYS A 58 21.41 35.05 -5.14
C LYS A 58 21.01 33.87 -4.24
N HIS A 59 21.53 32.65 -4.45
CA HIS A 59 21.20 31.51 -3.61
C HIS A 59 22.06 31.48 -2.32
N ARG A 60 21.40 31.29 -1.16
CA ARG A 60 21.98 31.23 0.19
C ARG A 60 23.28 30.42 0.24
N ASP A 61 24.30 30.95 0.91
CA ASP A 61 25.64 30.34 1.03
C ASP A 61 25.63 28.93 1.63
N GLU A 62 24.63 28.59 2.44
CA GLU A 62 24.41 27.23 2.97
C GLU A 62 24.25 26.18 1.86
N TRP A 63 23.55 26.50 0.77
CA TRP A 63 23.34 25.58 -0.34
C TRP A 63 24.60 25.42 -1.19
N LYS A 64 25.43 26.47 -1.25
CA LYS A 64 26.75 26.40 -1.89
C LYS A 64 27.67 25.51 -1.08
N ALA A 65 27.70 25.69 0.24
CA ALA A 65 28.48 24.86 1.15
C ALA A 65 28.07 23.38 1.08
N GLN A 66 26.76 23.11 1.06
CA GLN A 66 26.23 21.76 0.91
C GLN A 66 26.63 21.12 -0.42
N ARG A 67 26.54 21.85 -1.55
CA ARG A 67 26.97 21.33 -2.87
C ARG A 67 28.47 21.06 -2.93
N VAL A 68 29.29 21.95 -2.38
CA VAL A 68 30.75 21.76 -2.31
C VAL A 68 31.08 20.53 -1.44
N ASN A 69 30.38 20.32 -0.33
CA ASN A 69 30.55 19.13 0.51
C ASN A 69 30.20 17.83 -0.24
N THR A 70 29.13 17.85 -1.05
CA THR A 70 28.78 16.73 -1.92
C THR A 70 29.85 16.48 -2.98
N MET A 71 30.38 17.53 -3.63
CA MET A 71 31.49 17.40 -4.59
C MET A 71 32.73 16.77 -3.93
N MET A 72 33.07 17.21 -2.72
CA MET A 72 34.21 16.67 -1.96
C MET A 72 34.04 15.18 -1.67
N THR A 73 32.84 14.76 -1.25
CA THR A 73 32.53 13.35 -0.98
C THR A 73 32.69 12.47 -2.23
N ILE A 74 32.25 12.99 -3.40
CA ILE A 74 32.40 12.28 -4.68
C ILE A 74 33.87 12.19 -5.09
N LEU A 75 34.67 13.23 -4.85
CA LEU A 75 36.12 13.22 -5.09
C LEU A 75 36.85 12.21 -4.21
N ASP A 76 36.47 12.08 -2.94
CA ASP A 76 37.04 11.10 -2.02
C ASP A 76 36.72 9.66 -2.46
N ASP A 77 35.48 9.39 -2.89
CA ASP A 77 35.10 8.07 -3.43
C ASP A 77 35.82 7.78 -4.77
N LEU A 78 35.93 8.77 -5.65
CA LEU A 78 36.68 8.67 -6.90
C LEU A 78 38.15 8.34 -6.63
N LYS A 79 38.78 9.02 -5.67
CA LYS A 79 40.16 8.78 -5.26
C LYS A 79 40.34 7.35 -4.72
N ALA A 80 39.44 6.89 -3.86
CA ALA A 80 39.49 5.54 -3.29
C ALA A 80 39.37 4.47 -4.38
N ARG A 81 38.47 4.66 -5.37
CA ARG A 81 38.27 3.73 -6.49
C ARG A 81 39.45 3.72 -7.45
N ILE A 82 40.02 4.88 -7.77
CA ILE A 82 41.23 4.96 -8.61
C ILE A 82 42.40 4.28 -7.92
N GLN A 83 42.62 4.51 -6.62
CA GLN A 83 43.68 3.83 -5.87
C GLN A 83 43.49 2.31 -5.86
N LYS A 84 42.26 1.83 -5.69
CA LYS A 84 41.92 0.40 -5.73
C LYS A 84 42.18 -0.21 -7.12
N ALA A 85 41.82 0.51 -8.19
CA ALA A 85 42.07 0.10 -9.57
C ALA A 85 43.57 0.11 -9.95
N GLN A 86 44.35 1.00 -9.35
CA GLN A 86 45.82 1.06 -9.52
C GLN A 86 46.54 -0.03 -8.71
N GLN A 87 46.01 -0.43 -7.56
CA GLN A 87 46.54 -1.55 -6.77
C GLN A 87 46.30 -2.90 -7.44
N SER A 88 45.16 -3.08 -8.14
CA SER A 88 44.89 -4.29 -8.92
C SER A 88 45.75 -4.42 -10.18
N SER A 89 46.13 -3.30 -10.80
CA SER A 89 46.95 -3.27 -12.03
C SER A 89 48.46 -3.27 -11.77
N SER A 90 48.93 -2.91 -10.57
CA SER A 90 50.35 -2.99 -10.17
C SER A 90 50.78 -4.35 -9.60
N SER A 91 49.83 -5.26 -9.33
CA SER A 91 50.10 -6.67 -9.01
C SER A 91 50.37 -7.50 -10.28
N GLY A 92 51.36 -7.08 -11.06
CA GLY A 92 51.88 -7.88 -12.16
C GLY A 92 52.50 -9.18 -11.64
N LYS A 93 52.01 -10.31 -12.16
CA LYS A 93 52.58 -11.67 -12.06
C LYS A 93 52.39 -12.40 -10.72
N LYS A 94 51.16 -12.76 -10.40
CA LYS A 94 50.91 -14.06 -9.74
C LYS A 94 50.03 -14.89 -10.66
N GLU A 95 50.72 -15.63 -11.51
CA GLU A 95 50.16 -16.68 -12.36
C GLU A 95 49.32 -17.63 -11.49
N LEU A 96 48.03 -17.70 -11.79
CA LEU A 96 47.12 -18.68 -11.24
C LEU A 96 47.61 -20.07 -11.68
N ARG A 97 48.44 -20.70 -10.85
CA ARG A 97 48.78 -22.12 -10.99
C ARG A 97 47.49 -22.92 -10.97
N ARG A 98 47.02 -23.28 -12.15
CA ARG A 98 46.04 -24.32 -12.35
C ARG A 98 46.59 -25.60 -11.74
N CYS A 99 45.70 -26.29 -11.05
CA CYS A 99 45.88 -27.52 -10.33
C CYS A 99 46.78 -28.55 -11.06
N ASN A 100 47.84 -29.01 -10.38
CA ASN A 100 48.45 -30.35 -10.41
C ASN A 100 48.13 -31.29 -11.60
N THR A 101 48.59 -30.98 -12.82
CA THR A 101 48.57 -31.95 -13.95
C THR A 101 49.90 -32.11 -14.68
N ASP A 102 51.03 -31.82 -14.03
CA ASP A 102 52.36 -32.16 -14.57
C ASP A 102 53.00 -33.28 -13.71
N LEU A 103 52.51 -34.51 -13.89
CA LEU A 103 53.23 -35.70 -13.40
C LEU A 103 54.46 -35.91 -14.30
N LYS A 104 55.62 -35.43 -13.84
CA LYS A 104 56.91 -35.77 -14.45
C LYS A 104 57.27 -37.21 -14.06
N PRO A 105 57.47 -38.15 -15.00
CA PRO A 105 57.94 -39.50 -14.67
C PRO A 105 59.43 -39.43 -14.29
N SER A 106 59.75 -39.62 -13.01
CA SER A 106 61.13 -39.80 -12.57
C SER A 106 61.46 -41.29 -12.62
N HIS A 107 62.21 -41.69 -13.65
CA HIS A 107 62.80 -43.01 -13.75
C HIS A 107 63.98 -43.11 -12.77
N GLY A 108 63.86 -43.96 -11.75
CA GLY A 108 64.96 -44.36 -10.87
C GLY A 108 64.66 -45.75 -10.29
N PRO A 109 65.55 -46.74 -10.39
CA PRO A 109 65.24 -48.10 -9.99
C PRO A 109 65.53 -48.26 -8.49
N SER A 110 64.49 -48.23 -7.66
CA SER A 110 64.62 -48.68 -6.27
C SER A 110 63.78 -49.94 -6.08
N LYS A 111 64.51 -51.02 -5.82
CA LYS A 111 64.02 -52.34 -5.46
C LYS A 111 63.19 -52.23 -4.18
N ASN A 112 61.92 -52.64 -4.24
CA ASN A 112 61.25 -53.52 -3.28
C ASN A 112 59.77 -53.69 -3.69
N PRO A 113 59.24 -54.92 -3.74
CA PRO A 113 57.82 -55.16 -3.97
C PRO A 113 57.05 -54.97 -2.65
N LEU A 114 55.71 -54.87 -2.73
CA LEU A 114 54.71 -54.84 -1.64
C LEU A 114 54.19 -53.45 -1.23
N LYS A 115 53.07 -53.01 -1.82
CA LYS A 115 51.68 -53.25 -1.36
C LYS A 115 50.70 -52.41 -2.20
N PRO A 116 49.48 -52.88 -2.47
CA PRO A 116 48.46 -52.05 -3.11
C PRO A 116 48.10 -50.87 -2.19
N PRO A 117 47.70 -49.71 -2.73
CA PRO A 117 47.31 -48.57 -1.91
C PRO A 117 46.08 -48.97 -1.08
N GLN A 118 46.30 -49.14 0.22
CA GLN A 118 45.25 -49.36 1.18
C GLN A 118 44.56 -48.00 1.36
N ASN A 119 43.50 -47.76 0.60
CA ASN A 119 42.62 -46.63 0.86
C ASN A 119 42.14 -46.77 2.31
N ASP A 120 42.59 -45.89 3.19
CA ASP A 120 42.16 -45.91 4.58
C ASP A 120 40.65 -45.67 4.62
N LEU A 121 39.93 -46.66 5.15
CA LEU A 121 38.47 -46.72 5.16
C LEU A 121 37.87 -45.47 5.83
N ASP A 122 38.62 -44.84 6.73
CA ASP A 122 38.29 -43.59 7.42
C ASP A 122 38.25 -42.38 6.47
N ASP A 123 39.23 -42.24 5.55
CA ASP A 123 39.24 -41.15 4.56
C ASP A 123 38.06 -41.24 3.61
N THR A 124 37.70 -42.46 3.18
CA THR A 124 36.52 -42.65 2.33
C THR A 124 35.22 -42.32 3.06
N GLN A 125 35.12 -42.60 4.36
CA GLN A 125 33.97 -42.19 5.17
C GLN A 125 33.93 -40.68 5.40
N LYS A 126 35.08 -40.06 5.67
CA LYS A 126 35.21 -38.61 5.82
C LYS A 126 34.78 -37.87 4.55
N LEU A 127 35.27 -38.29 3.39
CA LEU A 127 34.88 -37.73 2.09
C LEU A 127 33.37 -37.89 1.82
N ARG A 128 32.76 -39.02 2.21
CA ARG A 128 31.30 -39.20 2.10
C ARG A 128 30.52 -38.25 3.01
N ARG A 129 31.00 -38.01 4.24
CA ARG A 129 30.40 -37.03 5.17
C ARG A 129 30.52 -35.61 4.62
N GLU A 130 31.70 -35.23 4.13
CA GLU A 130 31.94 -33.92 3.51
C GLU A 130 31.10 -33.70 2.26
N LEU A 131 30.97 -34.71 1.39
CA LEU A 131 30.11 -34.64 0.22
C LEU A 131 28.63 -34.46 0.61
N THR A 132 28.17 -35.17 1.63
CA THR A 132 26.79 -35.04 2.15
C THR A 132 26.55 -33.66 2.74
N ALA A 133 27.50 -33.14 3.52
CA ALA A 133 27.44 -31.80 4.08
C ALA A 133 27.45 -30.72 2.97
N SER A 134 28.30 -30.87 1.95
CA SER A 134 28.35 -29.98 0.79
C SER A 134 27.04 -29.99 -0.01
N MET A 135 26.45 -31.17 -0.22
CA MET A 135 25.15 -31.28 -0.88
C MET A 135 24.01 -30.65 -0.07
N ALA A 136 24.04 -30.77 1.26
CA ALA A 136 23.10 -30.09 2.14
C ALA A 136 23.26 -28.56 2.10
N ALA A 137 24.50 -28.05 2.16
CA ALA A 137 24.80 -26.63 2.04
C ALA A 137 24.34 -26.08 0.68
N ARG A 138 24.58 -26.82 -0.42
CA ARG A 138 24.11 -26.44 -1.76
C ARG A 138 22.59 -26.35 -1.84
N LYS A 139 21.85 -27.31 -1.26
CA LYS A 139 20.39 -27.27 -1.19
C LYS A 139 19.90 -26.08 -0.38
N SER A 140 20.54 -25.78 0.75
CA SER A 140 20.21 -24.61 1.56
C SER A 140 20.41 -23.30 0.80
N LEU A 141 21.53 -23.16 0.09
CA LEU A 141 21.81 -21.99 -0.75
C LEU A 141 20.77 -21.85 -1.88
N GLN A 142 20.42 -22.96 -2.54
CA GLN A 142 19.40 -22.97 -3.59
C GLN A 142 18.04 -22.48 -3.07
N MET A 143 17.64 -22.90 -1.86
CA MET A 143 16.41 -22.42 -1.24
C MET A 143 16.46 -20.92 -0.94
N MET A 144 17.59 -20.42 -0.39
CA MET A 144 17.77 -18.98 -0.13
C MET A 144 17.73 -18.14 -1.40
N CYS A 145 18.41 -18.56 -2.48
CA CYS A 145 18.34 -17.85 -3.76
C CYS A 145 16.91 -17.83 -4.32
N SER A 146 16.16 -18.93 -4.14
CA SER A 146 14.75 -19.01 -4.56
C SER A 146 13.84 -18.10 -3.74
N SER A 147 14.03 -18.02 -2.41
CA SER A 147 13.25 -17.12 -1.55
C SER A 147 13.59 -15.65 -1.81
N LEU A 148 14.86 -15.33 -2.00
CA LEU A 148 15.31 -13.96 -2.30
C LEU A 148 14.74 -13.46 -3.64
N GLY A 149 14.66 -14.33 -4.65
CA GLY A 149 14.00 -13.99 -5.92
C GLY A 149 12.52 -13.61 -5.73
N LYS A 150 11.78 -14.36 -4.90
CA LYS A 150 10.37 -14.05 -4.58
C LYS A 150 10.24 -12.76 -3.78
N GLU A 151 11.13 -12.52 -2.82
CA GLU A 151 11.13 -11.29 -2.03
C GLU A 151 11.43 -10.06 -2.90
N LYS A 152 12.36 -10.18 -3.86
CA LYS A 152 12.62 -9.14 -4.87
C LYS A 152 11.38 -8.84 -5.71
N GLU A 153 10.64 -9.85 -6.15
CA GLU A 153 9.39 -9.68 -6.89
C GLU A 153 8.34 -8.92 -6.06
N ILE A 154 8.17 -9.31 -4.79
CA ILE A 154 7.24 -8.66 -3.86
C ILE A 154 7.62 -7.18 -3.65
N MET A 155 8.90 -6.89 -3.43
CA MET A 155 9.37 -5.52 -3.29
C MET A 155 9.16 -4.69 -4.55
N ALA A 156 9.36 -5.27 -5.74
CA ALA A 156 9.12 -4.57 -7.00
C ALA A 156 7.64 -4.19 -7.17
N ILE A 157 6.72 -5.10 -6.83
CA ILE A 157 5.27 -4.83 -6.86
C ILE A 157 4.91 -3.72 -5.86
N GLU A 158 5.45 -3.78 -4.65
CA GLU A 158 5.18 -2.79 -3.61
C GLU A 158 5.74 -1.40 -3.98
N LEU A 159 6.94 -1.34 -4.57
CA LEU A 159 7.51 -0.10 -5.10
C LEU A 159 6.66 0.48 -6.24
N ALA A 160 6.19 -0.35 -7.18
CA ALA A 160 5.30 0.10 -8.25
C ALA A 160 3.99 0.67 -7.71
N ARG A 161 3.41 0.01 -6.70
CA ARG A 161 2.22 0.47 -5.99
C ARG A 161 2.45 1.82 -5.32
N LYS A 162 3.58 1.98 -4.63
CA LYS A 162 3.97 3.24 -3.96
C LYS A 162 4.24 4.37 -4.94
N ALA A 163 4.88 4.08 -6.07
CA ALA A 163 5.09 5.06 -7.13
C ALA A 163 3.75 5.59 -7.66
N HIS A 164 2.77 4.70 -7.90
CA HIS A 164 1.45 5.10 -8.34
C HIS A 164 0.70 5.95 -7.30
N GLU A 165 0.78 5.57 -6.01
CA GLU A 165 0.22 6.37 -4.91
C GLU A 165 0.83 7.79 -4.86
N LEU A 166 2.15 7.90 -5.01
CA LEU A 166 2.84 9.20 -5.04
C LEU A 166 2.39 10.07 -6.21
N THR A 167 2.30 9.51 -7.42
CA THR A 167 1.78 10.23 -8.58
C THR A 167 0.36 10.75 -8.35
N GLY A 168 -0.53 9.94 -7.77
CA GLY A 168 -1.89 10.38 -7.44
C GLY A 168 -1.91 11.52 -6.40
N MET A 169 -1.00 11.50 -5.41
CA MET A 169 -0.87 12.60 -4.44
C MET A 169 -0.32 13.87 -5.10
N GLU A 170 0.61 13.76 -6.03
CA GLU A 170 1.16 14.89 -6.78
C GLU A 170 0.10 15.58 -7.65
N GLU A 171 -0.78 14.81 -8.29
CA GLU A 171 -1.94 15.33 -9.02
C GLU A 171 -2.88 16.13 -8.11
N LEU A 172 -3.24 15.57 -6.94
CA LEU A 172 -4.07 16.27 -5.95
C LEU A 172 -3.43 17.57 -5.45
N ILE A 173 -2.11 17.57 -5.23
CA ILE A 173 -1.36 18.77 -4.85
C ILE A 173 -1.39 19.81 -5.99
N SER A 174 -1.24 19.37 -7.24
CA SER A 174 -1.32 20.22 -8.42
C SER A 174 -2.69 20.90 -8.53
N ASP A 175 -3.77 20.12 -8.37
CA ASP A 175 -5.14 20.63 -8.40
C ASP A 175 -5.40 21.65 -7.29
N LEU A 176 -4.95 21.36 -6.06
CA LEU A 176 -5.06 22.29 -4.93
C LEU A 176 -4.27 23.58 -5.18
N ARG A 177 -3.07 23.49 -5.76
CA ARG A 177 -2.30 24.68 -6.15
C ARG A 177 -3.04 25.52 -7.19
N ALA A 178 -3.62 24.90 -8.21
CA ALA A 178 -4.40 25.59 -9.24
C ALA A 178 -5.65 26.27 -8.64
N GLN A 179 -6.35 25.60 -7.73
CA GLN A 179 -7.50 26.20 -7.02
C GLN A 179 -7.07 27.39 -6.15
N ASN A 180 -5.99 27.26 -5.39
CA ASN A 180 -5.46 28.35 -4.58
C ASN A 180 -5.02 29.55 -5.42
N GLU A 181 -4.38 29.33 -6.57
CA GLU A 181 -4.02 30.42 -7.49
C GLU A 181 -5.27 31.13 -8.05
N LYS A 182 -6.30 30.37 -8.42
CA LYS A 182 -7.58 30.94 -8.88
C LYS A 182 -8.26 31.76 -7.78
N LEU A 183 -8.27 31.26 -6.55
CA LEU A 183 -8.81 31.98 -5.40
C LEU A 183 -8.01 33.25 -5.11
N LEU A 184 -6.67 33.18 -5.18
CA LEU A 184 -5.80 34.33 -4.98
C LEU A 184 -6.09 35.42 -6.02
N LYS A 185 -6.23 35.06 -7.30
CA LYS A 185 -6.64 35.99 -8.37
C LYS A 185 -7.99 36.63 -8.10
N LYS A 186 -8.98 35.85 -7.63
CA LYS A 186 -10.30 36.40 -7.24
C LYS A 186 -10.19 37.40 -6.10
N VAL A 187 -9.45 37.08 -5.05
CA VAL A 187 -9.23 37.98 -3.90
C VAL A 187 -8.53 39.26 -4.35
N GLN A 188 -7.51 39.16 -5.20
CA GLN A 188 -6.83 40.32 -5.76
C GLN A 188 -7.77 41.19 -6.60
N ASN A 189 -8.61 40.58 -7.45
CA ASN A 189 -9.60 41.30 -8.23
C ASN A 189 -10.61 42.00 -7.32
N CYS A 190 -11.16 41.34 -6.30
CA CYS A 190 -12.05 41.96 -5.33
C CYS A 190 -11.40 43.14 -4.60
N ALA A 191 -10.12 43.00 -4.21
CA ALA A 191 -9.39 44.09 -3.57
C ALA A 191 -9.16 45.28 -4.53
N VAL A 192 -8.97 45.03 -5.83
CA VAL A 192 -8.85 46.08 -6.84
C VAL A 192 -10.18 46.79 -7.08
N GLU A 193 -11.28 46.05 -7.24
CA GLU A 193 -12.62 46.63 -7.44
C GLU A 193 -13.04 47.51 -6.25
N HIS A 194 -12.88 47.01 -5.02
CA HIS A 194 -13.19 47.80 -3.81
C HIS A 194 -12.29 49.04 -3.64
N ASN A 195 -11.07 49.03 -4.19
CA ASN A 195 -10.20 50.21 -4.22
C ASN A 195 -10.55 51.20 -5.35
N LYS A 196 -11.15 50.73 -6.45
CA LYS A 196 -11.67 51.59 -7.53
C LYS A 196 -12.98 52.27 -7.10
N GLU A 197 -13.89 51.54 -6.47
CA GLU A 197 -15.14 52.07 -5.90
C GLU A 197 -14.88 53.14 -4.83
N LYS A 198 -13.81 53.00 -4.04
CA LYS A 198 -13.39 54.04 -3.08
C LYS A 198 -12.75 55.28 -3.71
N LYS A 199 -12.32 55.22 -4.97
CA LYS A 199 -11.61 56.32 -5.66
C LYS A 199 -12.42 56.96 -6.79
N GLY A 200 -13.48 56.33 -7.24
CA GLY A 200 -14.43 56.86 -8.22
C GLY A 200 -15.83 56.84 -7.65
N ASP A 201 -16.14 57.82 -6.79
CA ASP A 201 -17.18 58.79 -7.12
C ASP A 201 -17.29 59.84 -6.00
N GLY A 202 -17.07 61.10 -6.41
CA GLY A 202 -17.97 62.11 -5.90
C GLY A 202 -19.37 61.73 -6.38
N ASP A 203 -20.33 61.80 -5.46
CA ASP A 203 -21.77 61.65 -5.67
C ASP A 203 -22.38 60.25 -5.44
N GLY A 204 -22.38 59.83 -4.17
CA GLY A 204 -23.63 59.87 -3.41
C GLY A 204 -24.77 58.88 -3.72
N SER A 205 -24.62 57.86 -4.56
CA SER A 205 -25.77 56.95 -4.83
C SER A 205 -25.45 55.46 -5.09
N GLN A 206 -24.30 54.94 -4.64
CA GLN A 206 -23.96 53.51 -4.83
C GLN A 206 -24.22 52.62 -3.61
N GLY A 207 -24.50 53.21 -2.45
CA GLY A 207 -24.76 52.46 -1.21
C GLY A 207 -26.08 51.70 -1.19
N ASP A 208 -27.11 52.20 -1.88
CA ASP A 208 -28.48 51.66 -1.76
C ASP A 208 -28.71 50.44 -2.67
N GLU A 209 -28.09 50.42 -3.85
CA GLU A 209 -28.19 49.31 -4.81
C GLU A 209 -27.35 48.09 -4.38
N ASP A 210 -26.15 48.33 -3.82
CA ASP A 210 -25.30 47.27 -3.26
C ASP A 210 -25.93 46.67 -1.98
N MET A 211 -26.51 47.51 -1.10
CA MET A 211 -27.28 47.04 0.07
C MET A 211 -28.51 46.22 -0.33
N SER A 212 -29.21 46.60 -1.40
CA SER A 212 -30.36 45.87 -1.95
C SER A 212 -29.97 44.49 -2.50
N LEU A 213 -28.88 44.41 -3.26
CA LEU A 213 -28.35 43.14 -3.79
C LEU A 213 -27.79 42.24 -2.69
N GLN A 214 -27.12 42.81 -1.69
CA GLN A 214 -26.64 42.09 -0.51
C GLN A 214 -27.81 41.53 0.30
N GLY A 215 -28.87 42.32 0.50
CA GLY A 215 -30.11 41.90 1.16
C GLY A 215 -30.79 40.74 0.43
N ARG A 216 -30.93 40.84 -0.90
CA ARG A 216 -31.50 39.78 -1.74
C ARG A 216 -30.66 38.50 -1.72
N ASN A 217 -29.34 38.61 -1.81
CA ASN A 217 -28.45 37.44 -1.72
C ASN A 217 -28.51 36.76 -0.34
N LYS A 218 -28.64 37.56 0.72
CA LYS A 218 -28.84 37.04 2.08
C LYS A 218 -30.17 36.29 2.18
N GLU A 219 -31.26 36.86 1.70
CA GLU A 219 -32.58 36.21 1.70
C GLU A 219 -32.56 34.91 0.88
N LEU A 220 -31.98 34.92 -0.32
CA LEU A 220 -31.84 33.70 -1.13
C LEU A 220 -30.97 32.63 -0.45
N SER A 221 -29.92 33.03 0.26
CA SER A 221 -29.06 32.11 1.02
C SER A 221 -29.81 31.51 2.21
N GLU A 222 -30.62 32.31 2.92
CA GLU A 222 -31.47 31.84 4.01
C GLU A 222 -32.57 30.90 3.51
N GLN A 223 -33.20 31.21 2.37
CA GLN A 223 -34.18 30.33 1.72
C GLN A 223 -33.54 29.01 1.28
N LEU A 224 -32.35 29.06 0.70
CA LEU A 224 -31.59 27.87 0.31
C LEU A 224 -31.27 27.01 1.54
N LEU A 225 -30.76 27.61 2.61
CA LEU A 225 -30.45 26.90 3.85
C LEU A 225 -31.71 26.24 4.44
N LYS A 226 -32.83 26.98 4.49
CA LYS A 226 -34.13 26.46 4.94
C LYS A 226 -34.61 25.29 4.08
N SER A 227 -34.42 25.35 2.77
CA SER A 227 -34.78 24.25 1.85
C SER A 227 -33.91 23.01 2.07
N ILE A 228 -32.61 23.19 2.30
CA ILE A 228 -31.67 22.10 2.58
C ILE A 228 -32.01 21.43 3.91
N ASP A 229 -32.29 22.22 4.96
CA ASP A 229 -32.66 21.69 6.26
C ASP A 229 -34.04 21.03 6.22
N GLY A 230 -34.99 21.57 5.44
CA GLY A 230 -36.26 20.93 5.12
C GLY A 230 -36.08 19.57 4.46
N TYR A 231 -35.22 19.49 3.43
CA TYR A 231 -34.91 18.23 2.76
C TYR A 231 -34.22 17.22 3.69
N ARG A 232 -33.28 17.66 4.53
CA ARG A 232 -32.64 16.80 5.55
C ARG A 232 -33.64 16.26 6.55
N SER A 233 -34.58 17.10 7.02
CA SER A 233 -35.65 16.71 7.93
C SER A 233 -36.60 15.70 7.28
N LEU A 234 -37.02 15.96 6.05
CA LEU A 234 -37.86 15.04 5.27
C LEU A 234 -37.16 13.69 5.03
N LYS A 235 -35.86 13.71 4.69
CA LYS A 235 -35.05 12.50 4.52
C LYS A 235 -34.97 11.67 5.80
N ARG A 236 -34.85 12.30 6.97
CA ARG A 236 -34.91 11.58 8.27
C ARG A 236 -36.28 10.94 8.47
N ARG A 237 -37.36 11.71 8.36
CA ARG A 237 -38.74 11.19 8.49
C ARG A 237 -39.06 10.05 7.51
N TYR A 238 -38.56 10.16 6.28
CA TYR A 238 -38.70 9.10 5.29
C TYR A 238 -37.99 7.81 5.72
N LYS A 239 -36.78 7.92 6.28
CA LYS A 239 -36.06 6.75 6.83
C LYS A 239 -36.79 6.15 8.02
N ASP A 240 -37.28 6.97 8.94
CA ASP A 240 -38.02 6.52 10.12
C ASP A 240 -39.29 5.76 9.69
N ALA A 241 -40.06 6.32 8.74
CA ALA A 241 -41.24 5.67 8.18
C ALA A 241 -40.90 4.40 7.39
N GLN A 242 -39.76 4.36 6.69
CA GLN A 242 -39.29 3.17 5.98
C GLN A 242 -38.93 2.04 6.95
N GLU A 243 -38.27 2.36 8.07
CA GLU A 243 -37.92 1.41 9.12
C GLU A 243 -39.18 0.88 9.83
N GLU A 244 -40.12 1.76 10.19
CA GLU A 244 -41.41 1.37 10.78
C GLU A 244 -42.19 0.45 9.84
N ASN A 245 -42.29 0.79 8.55
CA ASN A 245 -42.95 -0.05 7.54
C ASN A 245 -42.23 -1.41 7.39
N GLY A 246 -40.90 -1.42 7.45
CA GLY A 246 -40.10 -2.65 7.48
C GLY A 246 -40.43 -3.54 8.67
N SER A 247 -40.49 -2.95 9.88
CA SER A 247 -40.86 -3.63 11.12
C SER A 247 -42.28 -4.20 11.05
N MET A 248 -43.24 -3.41 10.57
CA MET A 248 -44.63 -3.83 10.40
C MET A 248 -44.78 -4.98 9.41
N ARG A 249 -44.06 -4.93 8.28
CA ARG A 249 -44.03 -6.03 7.32
C ARG A 249 -43.42 -7.31 7.89
N GLN A 250 -42.44 -7.20 8.79
CA GLN A 250 -41.90 -8.37 9.47
C GLN A 250 -42.94 -8.98 10.41
N VAL A 251 -43.57 -8.18 11.27
CA VAL A 251 -44.63 -8.65 12.18
C VAL A 251 -45.79 -9.29 11.41
N LEU A 252 -46.17 -8.72 10.25
CA LEU A 252 -47.19 -9.29 9.38
C LEU A 252 -46.78 -10.66 8.81
N ARG A 253 -45.51 -10.84 8.42
CA ARG A 253 -45.01 -12.13 7.95
C ARG A 253 -45.02 -13.18 9.07
N ASP A 254 -44.51 -12.83 10.24
CA ASP A 254 -44.48 -13.73 11.40
C ASP A 254 -45.91 -14.15 11.79
N SER A 255 -46.83 -13.18 11.79
CA SER A 255 -48.26 -13.43 12.03
C SER A 255 -48.88 -14.36 10.98
N ALA A 256 -48.53 -14.19 9.71
CA ALA A 256 -49.03 -15.05 8.63
C ALA A 256 -48.50 -16.49 8.73
N GLU A 257 -47.26 -16.66 9.18
CA GLU A 257 -46.67 -17.98 9.46
C GLU A 257 -47.38 -18.66 10.63
N GLU A 258 -47.62 -17.95 11.73
CA GLU A 258 -48.37 -18.47 12.88
C GLU A 258 -49.79 -18.89 12.50
N VAL A 259 -50.49 -18.10 11.69
CA VAL A 259 -51.81 -18.47 11.15
C VAL A 259 -51.71 -19.73 10.27
N SER A 260 -50.66 -19.86 9.47
CA SER A 260 -50.45 -21.05 8.62
C SER A 260 -50.21 -22.31 9.46
N VAL A 261 -49.41 -22.20 10.53
CA VAL A 261 -49.20 -23.29 11.51
C VAL A 261 -50.51 -23.66 12.20
N GLY A 262 -51.28 -22.67 12.66
CA GLY A 262 -52.60 -22.89 13.26
C GLY A 262 -53.56 -23.59 12.29
N PHE A 263 -53.58 -23.17 11.02
CA PHE A 263 -54.39 -23.80 9.97
C PHE A 263 -53.98 -25.24 9.69
N GLN A 264 -52.67 -25.51 9.61
CA GLN A 264 -52.16 -26.86 9.42
C GLN A 264 -52.57 -27.77 10.59
N ARG A 265 -52.39 -27.29 11.83
CA ARG A 265 -52.77 -28.04 13.03
C ARG A 265 -54.27 -28.32 13.10
N LEU A 266 -55.10 -27.36 12.67
CA LEU A 266 -56.56 -27.55 12.56
C LEU A 266 -56.93 -28.58 11.50
N THR A 267 -56.22 -28.60 10.37
CA THR A 267 -56.39 -29.61 9.31
C THR A 267 -56.02 -31.00 9.82
N GLU A 268 -54.87 -31.14 10.49
CA GLU A 268 -54.43 -32.39 11.11
C GLU A 268 -55.40 -32.89 12.19
N LEU A 269 -55.92 -31.98 13.02
CA LEU A 269 -56.94 -32.31 14.02
C LEU A 269 -58.22 -32.81 13.36
N HIS A 270 -58.69 -32.13 12.31
CA HIS A 270 -59.87 -32.53 11.55
C HIS A 270 -59.70 -33.93 10.93
N GLU A 271 -58.53 -34.24 10.38
CA GLU A 271 -58.21 -35.57 9.87
C GLU A 271 -58.17 -36.65 10.96
N LYS A 272 -57.61 -36.33 12.15
CA LYS A 272 -57.55 -37.27 13.29
C LYS A 272 -58.96 -37.59 13.82
N ILE A 273 -59.84 -36.60 13.91
CA ILE A 273 -61.24 -36.78 14.35
C ILE A 273 -62.02 -37.65 13.34
N GLY A 274 -61.72 -37.55 12.04
CA GLY A 274 -62.36 -38.37 11.00
C GLY A 274 -61.92 -39.84 10.96
N ARG A 275 -60.87 -40.24 11.70
CA ARG A 275 -60.41 -41.63 11.81
C ARG A 275 -60.88 -42.21 13.15
N GLU A 276 -61.83 -43.14 13.11
CA GLU A 276 -62.48 -43.74 14.30
C GLU A 276 -61.54 -44.47 15.28
N ASP A 277 -60.28 -44.75 14.90
CA ASP A 277 -59.34 -45.59 15.66
C ASP A 277 -58.38 -44.83 16.61
N ASN A 278 -58.46 -43.49 16.71
CA ASN A 278 -57.54 -42.72 17.55
C ASN A 278 -58.24 -42.08 18.75
N GLU A 279 -57.73 -42.36 19.96
CA GLU A 279 -58.06 -41.61 21.17
C GLU A 279 -57.39 -40.22 21.10
N VAL A 280 -58.02 -39.31 20.36
CA VAL A 280 -57.53 -37.94 20.18
C VAL A 280 -57.84 -37.13 21.44
N ASN A 281 -56.80 -36.61 22.10
CA ASN A 281 -56.97 -35.65 23.18
C ASN A 281 -57.31 -34.26 22.62
N ILE A 282 -58.59 -34.11 22.22
CA ILE A 282 -59.14 -32.89 21.61
C ILE A 282 -58.94 -31.67 22.50
N GLU A 283 -59.06 -31.83 23.81
CA GLU A 283 -58.98 -30.73 24.77
C GLU A 283 -57.56 -30.13 24.83
N ASN A 284 -56.52 -30.97 24.74
CA ASN A 284 -55.14 -30.50 24.63
C ASN A 284 -54.87 -29.78 23.31
N GLU A 285 -55.37 -30.31 22.18
CA GLU A 285 -55.19 -29.69 20.86
C GLU A 285 -55.91 -28.33 20.77
N ILE A 286 -57.12 -28.22 21.33
CA ILE A 286 -57.84 -26.94 21.47
C ILE A 286 -57.06 -25.98 22.36
N SER A 287 -56.61 -26.42 23.53
CA SER A 287 -55.83 -25.60 24.48
C SER A 287 -54.56 -25.02 23.84
N ASP A 288 -53.88 -25.80 23.01
CA ASP A 288 -52.67 -25.35 22.34
C ASP A 288 -52.97 -24.37 21.19
N LEU A 289 -54.07 -24.59 20.47
CA LEU A 289 -54.54 -23.67 19.44
C LEU A 289 -54.97 -22.32 20.04
N GLU A 290 -55.64 -22.33 21.19
CA GLU A 290 -55.98 -21.14 21.96
C GLU A 290 -54.75 -20.35 22.41
N LYS A 291 -53.72 -21.03 22.95
CA LYS A 291 -52.46 -20.38 23.32
C LYS A 291 -51.78 -19.73 22.12
N LEU A 292 -51.78 -20.40 20.96
CA LEU A 292 -51.21 -19.88 19.72
C LEU A 292 -51.95 -18.60 19.29
N PHE A 293 -53.28 -18.62 19.23
CA PHE A 293 -54.06 -17.46 18.82
C PHE A 293 -54.06 -16.32 19.84
N GLN A 294 -54.00 -16.62 21.14
CA GLN A 294 -53.79 -15.59 22.18
C GLN A 294 -52.42 -14.91 22.02
N GLY A 295 -51.36 -15.69 21.78
CA GLY A 295 -50.03 -15.16 21.50
C GLY A 295 -50.00 -14.25 20.27
N LEU A 296 -50.66 -14.67 19.19
CA LEU A 296 -50.82 -13.88 17.96
C LEU A 296 -51.56 -12.57 18.23
N GLY A 297 -52.69 -12.63 18.95
CA GLY A 297 -53.47 -11.44 19.31
C GLY A 297 -52.67 -10.41 20.11
N LEU A 298 -51.85 -10.87 21.06
CA LEU A 298 -50.94 -10.01 21.82
C LEU A 298 -49.88 -9.36 20.93
N LYS A 299 -49.27 -10.11 19.99
CA LYS A 299 -48.28 -9.58 19.04
C LYS A 299 -48.86 -8.47 18.15
N ILE A 300 -50.07 -8.68 17.62
CA ILE A 300 -50.75 -7.69 16.77
C ILE A 300 -51.14 -6.44 17.57
N SER A 301 -51.64 -6.62 18.79
CA SER A 301 -52.04 -5.51 19.67
C SER A 301 -50.83 -4.63 20.07
N ASN A 302 -49.73 -5.27 20.47
CA ASN A 302 -48.49 -4.57 20.85
C ASN A 302 -47.91 -3.73 19.71
N HIS A 303 -48.08 -4.15 18.44
CA HIS A 303 -47.62 -3.38 17.29
C HIS A 303 -48.59 -2.25 16.92
N SER A 304 -49.89 -2.43 17.14
CA SER A 304 -50.92 -1.42 16.89
C SER A 304 -50.84 -0.22 17.85
N GLN A 305 -50.32 -0.43 19.06
CA GLN A 305 -50.17 0.61 20.10
C GLN A 305 -48.87 1.43 20.00
N LYS A 306 -47.94 1.07 19.10
CA LYS A 306 -46.65 1.77 18.91
C LYS A 306 -46.71 2.93 17.91
N LYS A 307 -47.89 3.27 17.39
CA LYS A 307 -48.14 4.41 16.51
C LYS A 307 -48.36 5.71 17.26
#